data_AF-A0A5C8MJK8-F1
#
_entry.id   AF-A0A5C8MJK8-F1
#
_cell.length_a   1.000
_cell.length_b   1.000
_cell.length_c   1.000
_cell.angle_alpha   90.00
_cell.angle_beta   90.00
_cell.angle_gamma   90.00
#
_symmetry.space_group_name_H-M   'P 1'
#
loop_
_entity.id
_entity.type
_entity.pdbx_description
1 polymer ?
#
loop_
_entity_poly.entity_id
_entity_poly.type
_entity_poly.pdbx_seq_one_letter_code
_entity_poly.pdbx_strand_id
1 'polypeptide(L)'
;MKQVFIGSILSALSTGLGAIPILFLAKSITHRWRDILLAFSAGIMMAASMMSLIPEALQAGSFFTLTIGLFFGVLILTILEMTVPHIDLEHTKKGIQFDEKAMLIIAAITLHNIPEGLSVGGSYASNVSETGNLIALAIGLQNAPEGFLVAL
;
A
#
# COMPACT_ATOMS: atom_id res chain seq x y z
N MET A 1 -14.33 -15.59 7.32
CA MET A 1 -13.77 -14.94 8.53
C MET A 1 -12.32 -15.35 8.84
N LYS A 2 -11.99 -16.63 9.08
CA LYS A 2 -10.61 -17.04 9.41
C LYS A 2 -9.59 -16.67 8.32
N GLN A 3 -9.92 -16.90 7.04
CA GLN A 3 -9.05 -16.57 5.91
C GLN A 3 -8.82 -15.06 5.77
N VAL A 4 -9.86 -14.24 5.98
CA VAL A 4 -9.74 -12.76 5.96
C VAL A 4 -8.68 -12.31 6.98
N PHE A 5 -8.79 -12.79 8.21
CA PHE A 5 -7.88 -12.42 9.28
C PHE A 5 -6.44 -12.84 9.00
N ILE A 6 -6.24 -14.08 8.52
CA ILE A 6 -4.91 -14.59 8.15
C ILE A 6 -4.34 -13.78 6.99
N GLY A 7 -5.12 -13.56 5.92
CA GLY A 7 -4.70 -12.82 4.74
C GLY A 7 -4.30 -11.39 5.07
N SER A 8 -5.15 -10.66 5.81
CA SER A 8 -4.87 -9.28 6.23
C SER A 8 -3.66 -9.17 7.17
N ILE A 9 -3.47 -10.14 8.08
CA ILE A 9 -2.30 -10.14 8.97
C ILE A 9 -1.02 -10.44 8.19
N LEU A 10 -1.04 -11.46 7.34
CA LEU A 10 0.15 -11.82 6.56
C LEU A 10 0.55 -10.69 5.60
N SER A 11 -0.42 -10.05 4.96
CA SER A 11 -0.13 -8.89 4.09
C SER A 11 0.44 -7.73 4.91
N ALA A 12 -0.15 -7.38 6.06
CA ALA A 12 0.33 -6.30 6.92
C ALA A 12 1.73 -6.59 7.53
N LEU A 13 1.99 -7.84 7.96
CA LEU A 13 3.30 -8.24 8.48
C LEU A 13 4.40 -8.14 7.43
N SER A 14 4.06 -8.28 6.15
CA SER A 14 5.02 -8.20 5.06
C SER A 14 5.76 -6.86 5.02
N THR A 15 5.09 -5.74 5.36
CA THR A 15 5.75 -4.42 5.46
C THR A 15 6.83 -4.42 6.53
N GLY A 16 6.52 -4.93 7.73
CA GLY A 16 7.49 -5.01 8.82
C GLY A 16 8.64 -5.98 8.52
N LEU A 17 8.34 -7.14 7.93
CA LEU A 17 9.35 -8.13 7.52
C LEU A 17 10.25 -7.59 6.41
N GLY A 18 9.67 -6.86 5.45
CA GLY A 18 10.37 -6.19 4.36
C GLY A 18 11.34 -5.11 4.82
N ALA A 19 11.12 -4.52 5.99
CA ALA A 19 12.07 -3.56 6.57
C ALA A 19 13.34 -4.25 7.13
N ILE A 20 13.28 -5.52 7.59
CA ILE A 20 14.39 -6.22 8.26
C ILE A 20 15.72 -6.21 7.47
N PRO A 21 15.74 -6.45 6.14
CA PRO A 21 16.97 -6.45 5.35
C PRO A 21 17.78 -5.15 5.48
N ILE A 22 17.17 -4.02 5.85
CA ILE A 22 17.88 -2.76 6.03
C ILE A 22 19.00 -2.87 7.08
N LEU A 23 18.81 -3.70 8.11
CA LEU A 23 19.78 -3.90 9.20
C LEU A 23 21.12 -4.45 8.70
N PHE A 24 21.13 -5.11 7.54
CA PHE A 24 22.31 -5.72 6.94
C PHE A 24 22.76 -5.03 5.65
N LEU A 25 21.81 -4.46 4.89
CA LEU A 25 22.05 -3.99 3.52
C LEU A 25 22.05 -2.46 3.35
N ALA A 26 21.72 -1.66 4.38
CA ALA A 26 21.53 -0.21 4.26
C ALA A 26 22.64 0.54 3.51
N LYS A 27 23.91 0.16 3.72
CA LYS A 27 25.07 0.84 3.10
C LYS A 27 25.33 0.46 1.64
N SER A 28 24.58 -0.50 1.10
CA SER A 28 24.87 -1.13 -0.21
C SER A 28 23.80 -0.86 -1.27
N ILE A 29 22.72 -0.16 -0.93
CA ILE A 29 21.60 0.08 -1.83
C ILE A 29 21.86 1.33 -2.69
N THR A 30 21.83 1.13 -4.01
CA THR A 30 21.96 2.21 -4.99
C THR A 30 20.59 2.79 -5.35
N HIS A 31 20.56 4.02 -5.87
CA HIS A 31 19.33 4.65 -6.38
C HIS A 31 18.60 3.77 -7.41
N ARG A 32 19.32 3.07 -8.28
CA ARG A 32 18.73 2.15 -9.26
C ARG A 32 17.92 1.04 -8.60
N TRP A 33 18.39 0.47 -7.50
CA TRP A 33 17.65 -0.56 -6.78
C TRP A 33 16.38 -0.02 -6.13
N ARG A 34 16.41 1.22 -5.62
CA ARG A 34 15.22 1.89 -5.12
C ARG A 34 14.16 2.04 -6.21
N ASP A 35 14.56 2.54 -7.38
CA ASP A 35 13.66 2.76 -8.50
C ASP A 35 13.05 1.44 -9.02
N ILE A 36 13.84 0.36 -9.05
CA ILE A 36 13.36 -0.98 -9.43
C ILE A 36 12.31 -1.49 -8.44
N LEU A 37 12.54 -1.36 -7.13
CA LEU A 37 11.59 -1.80 -6.09
C LEU A 37 10.30 -0.97 -6.11
N LEU A 38 10.40 0.34 -6.34
CA LEU A 38 9.25 1.22 -6.53
C LEU A 38 8.43 0.83 -7.77
N ALA A 39 9.10 0.60 -8.90
CA ALA A 39 8.45 0.17 -10.14
C ALA A 39 7.79 -1.22 -10.00
N PHE A 40 8.43 -2.13 -9.28
CA PHE A 40 7.87 -3.44 -8.97
C PHE A 40 6.58 -3.34 -8.16
N SER A 41 6.60 -2.54 -7.08
CA SER A 41 5.44 -2.34 -6.20
C SER A 41 4.28 -1.70 -6.95
N ALA A 42 4.55 -0.63 -7.71
CA ALA A 42 3.56 0.01 -8.58
C ALA A 42 2.98 -0.95 -9.63
N GLY A 43 3.82 -1.82 -10.21
CA GLY A 43 3.40 -2.84 -11.16
C GLY A 43 2.45 -3.87 -10.55
N ILE A 44 2.74 -4.36 -9.34
CA ILE A 44 1.84 -5.27 -8.62
C ILE A 44 0.50 -4.59 -8.32
N MET A 45 0.52 -3.36 -7.82
CA MET A 45 -0.70 -2.63 -7.49
C MET A 45 -1.59 -2.37 -8.72
N MET A 46 -0.97 -2.02 -9.85
CA MET A 46 -1.69 -1.86 -11.11
C MET A 46 -2.29 -3.19 -11.59
N ALA A 47 -1.53 -4.29 -11.51
CA ALA A 47 -2.01 -5.60 -11.90
C ALA A 47 -3.17 -6.08 -10.99
N ALA A 48 -3.05 -5.95 -9.67
CA ALA A 48 -4.10 -6.31 -8.72
C ALA A 48 -5.38 -5.50 -8.97
N SER A 49 -5.24 -4.21 -9.25
CA SER A 49 -6.38 -3.32 -9.54
C SER A 49 -7.07 -3.69 -10.86
N MET A 50 -6.32 -3.84 -11.96
CA MET A 50 -6.88 -4.07 -13.29
C MET A 50 -7.37 -5.51 -13.49
N MET A 51 -6.66 -6.50 -12.94
CA MET A 51 -6.91 -7.92 -13.23
C MET A 51 -7.76 -8.60 -12.16
N SER A 52 -7.83 -8.06 -10.95
CA SER A 52 -8.61 -8.65 -9.85
C SER A 52 -9.75 -7.73 -9.41
N LEU A 53 -9.44 -6.55 -8.85
CA LEU A 53 -10.44 -5.71 -8.19
C LEU A 53 -11.50 -5.12 -9.14
N ILE A 54 -11.11 -4.60 -10.31
CA ILE A 54 -12.06 -4.05 -11.27
C ILE A 54 -13.00 -5.12 -11.85
N PRO A 55 -12.50 -6.27 -12.35
CA PRO A 55 -13.37 -7.36 -12.82
C PRO A 55 -14.30 -7.88 -11.73
N GLU A 56 -13.83 -7.99 -10.49
CA GLU A 56 -14.63 -8.42 -9.35
C GLU A 56 -15.74 -7.40 -9.02
N ALA A 57 -15.41 -6.12 -8.99
CA ALA A 57 -16.39 -5.05 -8.76
C ALA A 57 -17.45 -4.97 -9.86
N LEU A 58 -17.09 -5.23 -11.13
CA LEU A 58 -18.04 -5.30 -12.24
C LEU A 58 -18.97 -6.51 -12.16
N GLN A 59 -18.49 -7.64 -11.63
CA GLN A 59 -19.33 -8.82 -11.42
C GLN A 59 -20.26 -8.65 -10.22
N ALA A 60 -19.77 -8.00 -9.16
CA ALA A 60 -20.56 -7.74 -7.94
C ALA A 60 -21.61 -6.63 -8.12
N GLY A 61 -21.40 -5.72 -9.07
CA GLY A 61 -22.22 -4.53 -9.25
C GLY A 61 -22.44 -4.16 -10.71
N SER A 62 -22.61 -2.87 -10.98
CA SER A 62 -22.74 -2.34 -12.33
C SER A 62 -21.53 -1.47 -12.69
N PHE A 63 -21.32 -1.22 -13.99
CA PHE A 63 -20.34 -0.25 -14.45
C PHE A 63 -20.53 1.14 -13.81
N PHE A 64 -21.79 1.54 -13.56
CA PHE A 64 -22.10 2.80 -12.91
C PHE A 64 -21.65 2.80 -11.44
N THR A 65 -21.90 1.72 -10.71
CA THR A 65 -21.43 1.54 -9.32
C THR A 65 -19.91 1.55 -9.23
N LEU A 66 -19.22 0.85 -10.15
CA LEU A 66 -17.75 0.88 -10.25
C LEU A 66 -17.25 2.31 -10.46
N THR A 67 -17.81 3.03 -11.42
CA THR A 67 -17.35 4.38 -11.78
C THR A 67 -17.50 5.34 -10.61
N ILE A 68 -18.64 5.29 -9.91
CA ILE A 68 -18.89 6.09 -8.71
C ILE A 68 -17.90 5.72 -7.59
N GLY A 69 -17.74 4.41 -7.32
CA GLY A 69 -16.83 3.94 -6.28
C GLY A 69 -15.38 4.34 -6.54
N LEU A 70 -14.93 4.21 -7.79
CA LEU A 70 -13.59 4.60 -8.22
C LEU A 70 -13.39 6.12 -8.12
N PHE A 71 -14.38 6.92 -8.56
CA PHE A 71 -14.33 8.38 -8.42
C PHE A 71 -14.22 8.82 -6.96
N PHE A 72 -15.04 8.26 -6.07
CA PHE A 72 -14.96 8.57 -4.64
C PHE A 72 -13.66 8.08 -4.02
N GLY A 73 -13.17 6.89 -4.38
CA GLY A 73 -11.90 6.37 -3.90
C GLY A 73 -10.73 7.30 -4.26
N VAL A 74 -10.64 7.71 -5.53
CA VAL A 74 -9.64 8.69 -6.00
C VAL A 74 -9.79 10.02 -5.26
N LEU A 75 -11.01 10.56 -5.18
CA LEU A 75 -11.28 11.83 -4.51
C LEU A 75 -10.86 11.80 -3.03
N ILE A 76 -11.20 10.74 -2.30
CA ILE A 76 -10.83 10.58 -0.88
C ILE A 76 -9.32 10.53 -0.73
N LEU A 77 -8.62 9.75 -1.57
CA LEU A 77 -7.16 9.65 -1.50
C LEU A 77 -6.47 10.96 -1.86
N THR A 78 -6.96 11.68 -2.87
CA THR A 78 -6.45 13.01 -3.21
C THR A 78 -6.63 14.01 -2.07
N ILE A 79 -7.80 14.01 -1.40
CA ILE A 79 -8.04 14.89 -0.25
C ILE A 79 -7.11 14.52 0.91
N LEU A 80 -6.95 13.22 1.20
CA LEU A 80 -6.05 12.75 2.25
C LEU A 80 -4.61 13.19 1.97
N GLU A 81 -4.12 12.96 0.75
CA GLU A 81 -2.78 13.39 0.32
C GLU A 81 -2.60 14.91 0.50
N MET A 82 -3.54 15.72 0.02
CA MET A 82 -3.48 17.18 0.15
C MET A 82 -3.55 17.68 1.60
N THR A 83 -4.19 16.93 2.49
CA THR A 83 -4.35 17.30 3.90
C THR A 83 -3.12 16.90 4.72
N VAL A 84 -2.40 15.86 4.32
CA VAL A 84 -1.19 15.43 5.00
C VAL A 84 -0.08 16.44 4.73
N PRO A 85 0.50 17.06 5.78
CA PRO A 85 1.55 18.04 5.60
C PRO A 85 2.81 17.38 5.02
N HIS A 86 3.25 17.88 3.87
CA HIS A 86 4.49 17.46 3.22
C HIS A 86 5.65 18.27 3.79
N ILE A 87 6.48 17.65 4.62
CA ILE A 87 7.75 18.27 5.03
C ILE A 87 8.79 17.97 3.96
N ASP A 88 9.37 19.02 3.38
CA ASP A 88 10.53 18.91 2.49
C ASP A 88 11.76 18.50 3.33
N LEU A 89 12.03 17.19 3.32
CA LEU A 89 13.04 16.52 4.16
C LEU A 89 14.47 16.93 3.80
N GLU A 90 14.72 17.40 2.57
CA GLU A 90 16.05 17.79 2.09
C GLU A 90 16.38 19.26 2.36
N HIS A 91 15.38 20.16 2.41
CA HIS A 91 15.61 21.60 2.49
C HIS A 91 15.32 22.24 3.86
N THR A 92 14.82 21.48 4.85
CA THR A 92 14.50 22.06 6.16
C THR A 92 15.72 22.13 7.08
N LYS A 93 16.38 23.30 7.13
CA LYS A 93 17.47 23.64 8.09
C LYS A 93 17.01 23.94 9.52
N LYS A 94 15.70 23.98 9.78
CA LYS A 94 15.19 24.06 11.17
C LYS A 94 15.40 22.70 11.84
N GLY A 95 15.87 22.70 13.08
CA GLY A 95 16.06 21.49 13.87
C GLY A 95 14.74 20.78 14.14
N ILE A 96 14.23 20.05 13.15
CA ILE A 96 13.12 19.13 13.32
C ILE A 96 13.63 18.00 14.22
N GLN A 97 13.02 17.84 15.40
CA GLN A 97 13.33 16.71 16.26
C GLN A 97 12.94 15.41 15.53
N PHE A 98 13.72 14.34 15.74
CA PHE A 98 13.54 13.04 15.09
C PHE A 98 12.08 12.54 15.12
N ASP A 99 11.36 12.90 16.17
CA ASP A 99 9.96 12.54 16.42
C ASP A 99 8.97 13.07 15.36
N GLU A 100 9.13 14.29 14.85
CA GLU A 100 8.20 14.87 13.87
C GLU A 100 8.33 14.20 12.49
N LYS A 101 9.55 13.91 12.06
CA LYS A 101 9.80 13.20 10.78
C LYS A 101 9.29 11.76 10.83
N ALA A 102 9.57 11.07 11.94
CA ALA A 102 9.09 9.71 12.16
C ALA A 102 7.56 9.67 12.19
N MET A 103 6.91 10.60 12.89
CA MET A 103 5.45 10.71 12.93
C MET A 103 4.81 10.92 11.55
N LEU A 104 5.42 11.74 10.69
CA LEU A 104 4.91 11.97 9.34
C LEU A 104 5.07 10.76 8.43
N ILE A 105 6.21 10.07 8.51
CA ILE A 105 6.43 8.83 7.77
C ILE A 105 5.40 7.78 8.21
N ILE A 106 5.22 7.60 9.52
CA ILE A 106 4.21 6.68 10.08
C ILE A 106 2.80 7.06 9.59
N ALA A 107 2.44 8.35 9.62
CA ALA A 107 1.14 8.82 9.14
C ALA A 107 0.94 8.55 7.65
N ALA A 108 1.95 8.86 6.81
CA ALA A 108 1.90 8.65 5.37
C ALA A 108 1.71 7.17 5.01
N ILE A 109 2.50 6.28 5.61
CA ILE A 109 2.40 4.83 5.38
C ILE A 109 1.07 4.28 5.88
N THR A 110 0.61 4.75 7.05
CA THR A 110 -0.69 4.33 7.59
C THR A 110 -1.81 4.68 6.61
N LEU A 111 -1.79 5.89 6.05
CA LEU A 111 -2.77 6.33 5.07
C LEU A 111 -2.68 5.56 3.75
N HIS A 112 -1.49 5.11 3.35
CA HIS A 112 -1.30 4.24 2.17
C HIS A 112 -1.84 2.81 2.41
N ASN A 113 -1.60 2.26 3.61
CA ASN A 113 -2.00 0.90 3.95
C ASN A 113 -3.51 0.74 4.21
N ILE A 114 -4.24 1.84 4.47
CA ILE A 114 -5.70 1.79 4.67
C ILE A 114 -6.40 1.26 3.41
N PRO A 115 -6.21 1.84 2.20
CA PRO A 115 -6.74 1.31 0.95
C PRO A 115 -6.39 -0.16 0.69
N GLU A 116 -5.16 -0.57 0.96
CA GLU A 116 -4.71 -1.95 0.78
C GLU A 116 -5.47 -2.91 1.70
N GLY A 117 -5.57 -2.58 2.99
CA GLY A 117 -6.30 -3.37 3.97
C GLY A 117 -7.79 -3.47 3.62
N LEU A 118 -8.39 -2.37 3.16
CA LEU A 118 -9.77 -2.34 2.66
C LEU A 118 -9.94 -3.25 1.42
N SER A 119 -8.96 -3.26 0.51
CA SER A 119 -9.01 -4.11 -0.69
C SER A 119 -8.95 -5.61 -0.34
N VAL A 120 -8.09 -5.99 0.61
CA VAL A 120 -7.98 -7.38 1.09
C VAL A 120 -9.27 -7.78 1.83
N GLY A 121 -9.75 -6.94 2.76
CA GLY A 121 -10.99 -7.20 3.48
C GLY A 121 -12.21 -7.30 2.56
N GLY A 122 -12.34 -6.38 1.61
CA GLY A 122 -13.44 -6.33 0.65
C GLY A 122 -13.46 -7.54 -0.29
N SER A 123 -12.31 -7.96 -0.79
CA SER A 123 -12.21 -9.14 -1.68
C SER A 123 -12.48 -10.46 -0.99
N TYR A 124 -12.20 -10.61 0.31
CA TYR A 124 -12.68 -11.77 1.06
C TYR A 124 -14.15 -11.70 1.48
N ALA A 125 -14.72 -10.49 1.55
CA ALA A 125 -16.14 -10.30 1.89
C ALA A 125 -17.05 -10.48 0.66
N SER A 126 -16.51 -10.24 -0.52
CA SER A 126 -17.08 -10.60 -1.80
C SER A 126 -17.31 -12.11 -1.89
N ASN A 127 -18.53 -12.53 -2.20
CA ASN A 127 -18.86 -13.94 -2.49
C ASN A 127 -18.81 -14.22 -4.00
N VAL A 128 -18.25 -13.30 -4.79
CA VAL A 128 -18.35 -13.30 -6.25
C VAL A 128 -17.17 -14.05 -6.87
N SER A 129 -16.00 -13.98 -6.25
CA SER A 129 -14.78 -14.65 -6.71
C SER A 129 -13.86 -15.00 -5.54
N GLU A 130 -13.08 -16.09 -5.66
CA GLU A 130 -12.02 -16.45 -4.69
C GLU A 130 -10.76 -15.57 -4.84
N THR A 131 -10.93 -14.28 -5.12
CA THR A 131 -9.86 -13.31 -5.35
C THR A 131 -9.20 -12.82 -4.06
N GLY A 132 -9.81 -13.04 -2.89
CA GLY A 132 -9.26 -12.61 -1.60
C GLY A 132 -7.84 -13.13 -1.33
N ASN A 133 -7.56 -14.39 -1.64
CA ASN A 133 -6.20 -14.96 -1.50
C ASN A 133 -5.20 -14.32 -2.47
N LEU A 134 -5.62 -14.07 -3.71
CA LEU A 134 -4.78 -13.45 -4.74
C LEU A 134 -4.44 -12.01 -4.38
N ILE A 135 -5.43 -11.24 -3.91
CA ILE A 135 -5.25 -9.85 -3.50
C ILE A 135 -4.39 -9.78 -2.23
N ALA A 136 -4.65 -10.63 -1.22
CA ALA A 136 -3.80 -10.70 -0.04
C ALA A 136 -2.34 -11.01 -0.37
N LEU A 137 -2.10 -11.93 -1.32
CA LEU A 137 -0.76 -12.25 -1.79
C LEU A 137 -0.13 -11.07 -2.55
N ALA A 138 -0.87 -10.42 -3.45
CA ALA A 138 -0.39 -9.27 -4.20
C ALA A 138 0.01 -8.12 -3.27
N ILE A 139 -0.86 -7.75 -2.32
CA ILE A 139 -0.54 -6.76 -1.29
C ILE A 139 0.69 -7.22 -0.49
N GLY A 140 0.71 -8.46 0.02
CA GLY A 140 1.89 -8.98 0.72
C GLY A 140 3.20 -8.85 -0.07
N LEU A 141 3.17 -9.13 -1.39
CA LEU A 141 4.35 -9.06 -2.25
C LEU A 141 4.87 -7.64 -2.48
N GLN A 142 4.00 -6.64 -2.49
CA GLN A 142 4.39 -5.24 -2.70
C GLN A 142 4.77 -4.55 -1.37
N ASN A 143 4.11 -4.95 -0.27
CA ASN A 143 4.36 -4.42 1.07
C ASN A 143 5.79 -4.67 1.55
N ALA A 144 6.41 -5.80 1.19
CA ALA A 144 7.78 -6.09 1.58
C ALA A 144 8.80 -5.11 0.95
N PRO A 145 8.85 -4.93 -0.39
CA PRO A 145 9.60 -3.87 -1.04
C PRO A 145 9.31 -2.47 -0.48
N GLU A 146 8.04 -2.13 -0.25
CA GLU A 146 7.65 -0.83 0.31
C GLU A 146 8.23 -0.62 1.71
N GLY A 147 8.08 -1.60 2.60
CA GLY A 147 8.64 -1.56 3.96
C GLY A 147 10.15 -1.43 3.97
N PHE A 148 10.84 -2.06 3.01
CA PHE A 148 12.28 -1.89 2.81
C PHE A 148 12.63 -0.45 2.42
N LEU A 149 11.91 0.11 1.45
CA LEU A 149 12.15 1.46 0.91
C LEU A 149 11.86 2.56 1.92
N VAL A 150 10.82 2.37 2.73
CA VAL A 150 10.45 3.26 3.84
C VAL A 150 11.53 3.30 4.92
N ALA A 151 12.19 2.17 5.18
CA ALA A 151 13.19 2.05 6.24
C ALA A 151 14.58 2.59 5.84
N LEU A 152 14.79 2.88 4.55
CA LEU A 152 16.05 3.35 3.97
C LEU A 152 16.23 4.88 4.14
#